data_AF-A0A5B8UFM5-F1
#
_entry.id   AF-A0A5B8UFM5-F1
#
_cell.length_a   1.000
_cell.length_b   1.000
_cell.length_c   1.000
_cell.angle_alpha   90.00
_cell.angle_beta   90.00
_cell.angle_gamma   90.00
#
_symmetry.space_group_name_H-M   'P 1'
#
loop_
_entity.id
_entity.type
_entity.pdbx_description
1 polymer ?
#
loop_
_entity_poly.entity_id
_entity_poly.type
_entity_poly.pdbx_seq_one_letter_code
_entity_poly.pdbx_strand_id
1 'polypeptide(L)' 'MQGQTFQLLLNGVPYFVKAEPFSYNDETRFKVSYNNGDEHIFAWNTKLGQLSAIDDDAISIPDELEAAISSKLLNTTVA' A
#
# COMPACT_ATOMS: atom_id res chain seq x y z
N MET A 1 2.32 13.61 8.64
CA MET A 1 3.09 12.60 7.88
C MET A 1 3.05 13.01 6.40
N GLN A 2 4.14 12.85 5.65
CA GLN A 2 4.18 13.25 4.23
C GLN A 2 3.82 12.04 3.35
N GLY A 3 3.07 12.27 2.27
CA GLY A 3 2.83 11.26 1.25
C GLY A 3 4.12 10.89 0.53
N GLN A 4 4.19 9.65 0.02
CA GLN A 4 5.32 9.14 -0.74
C GLN A 4 4.87 8.60 -2.09
N THR A 5 5.73 8.75 -3.09
CA THR A 5 5.56 8.14 -4.40
C THR A 5 6.76 7.27 -4.71
N PHE A 6 6.52 6.10 -5.27
CA PHE A 6 7.58 5.16 -5.62
C PHE A 6 7.17 4.28 -6.79
N GLN A 7 8.18 3.71 -7.46
CA GLN A 7 7.97 2.77 -8.54
C GLN A 7 8.31 1.36 -8.07
N LEU A 8 7.46 0.39 -8.46
CA LEU A 8 7.72 -1.03 -8.34
C LEU A 8 7.91 -1.62 -9.75
N LEU A 9 8.78 -2.61 -9.87
CA LEU A 9 8.93 -3.40 -11.09
C LEU A 9 8.64 -4.86 -10.74
N LEU A 10 7.50 -5.36 -11.19
CA LEU A 10 7.03 -6.72 -10.90
C LEU A 10 6.88 -7.47 -12.22
N ASN A 11 7.61 -8.57 -12.38
CA ASN A 11 7.59 -9.39 -13.60
C ASN A 11 7.77 -8.58 -14.91
N GLY A 12 8.59 -7.52 -14.86
CA GLY A 12 8.84 -6.62 -15.99
C GLY A 12 7.76 -5.54 -16.22
N VAL A 13 6.68 -5.54 -15.43
CA VAL A 13 5.62 -4.53 -15.48
C VAL A 13 5.90 -3.43 -14.44
N PRO A 14 6.00 -2.15 -14.87
CA PRO A 14 6.18 -1.04 -13.95
C PRO A 14 4.86 -0.62 -13.31
N TYR A 15 4.89 -0.37 -12.00
CA TYR A 15 3.78 0.19 -11.24
C TYR A 15 4.22 1.49 -10.57
N PHE A 16 3.50 2.58 -10.84
CA PHE A 16 3.70 3.87 -10.19
C PHE A 16 2.72 3.99 -9.03
N VAL A 17 3.24 3.97 -7.81
CA VAL A 17 2.45 3.96 -6.59
C VAL A 17 2.51 5.33 -5.93
N LYS A 18 1.34 5.82 -5.50
CA LYS A 18 1.20 6.99 -4.61
C LYS A 18 0.59 6.49 -3.31
N ALA A 19 1.21 6.85 -2.18
CA ALA A 19 0.76 6.45 -0.87
C ALA A 19 0.72 7.64 0.08
N GLU A 20 -0.43 7.90 0.69
CA GLU A 20 -0.62 8.97 1.67
C GLU A 20 -0.98 8.38 3.04
N PRO A 21 -0.11 8.55 4.05
CA PRO A 21 -0.41 8.09 5.40
C PRO A 21 -1.47 8.97 6.08
N PHE A 22 -2.38 8.35 6.81
CA PHE A 22 -3.37 9.01 7.65
C PHE A 22 -3.60 8.23 8.94
N SER A 23 -4.11 8.91 9.97
CA SER A 23 -4.45 8.27 11.25
C SER A 23 -5.94 7.97 11.31
N TYR A 24 -6.28 6.76 11.77
CA TYR A 24 -7.65 6.33 12.00
C TYR A 24 -7.69 5.40 13.22
N ASN A 25 -8.46 5.77 14.25
CA ASN A 25 -8.54 5.02 15.52
C ASN A 25 -7.16 4.67 16.10
N ASP A 26 -6.26 5.66 16.18
CA ASP A 26 -4.88 5.53 16.66
C ASP A 26 -3.98 4.56 15.84
N GLU A 27 -4.46 4.08 14.69
CA GLU A 27 -3.71 3.29 13.72
C GLU A 27 -3.22 4.17 12.57
N THR A 28 -1.99 3.94 12.09
CA THR A 28 -1.51 4.52 10.82
C THR A 28 -1.97 3.65 9.66
N ARG A 29 -2.70 4.26 8.73
CA ARG A 29 -3.19 3.64 7.50
C ARG A 29 -2.68 4.42 6.29
N PHE A 30 -2.78 3.82 5.12
CA PHE A 30 -2.31 4.45 3.88
C PHE A 30 -3.42 4.45 2.84
N LYS A 31 -3.67 5.60 2.24
CA LYS A 31 -4.39 5.71 0.97
C LYS A 31 -3.41 5.40 -0.13
N VAL A 32 -3.69 4.40 -0.96
CA VAL A 32 -2.76 3.92 -1.98
C VAL A 32 -3.47 3.89 -3.33
N SER A 33 -2.88 4.52 -4.34
CA SER A 33 -3.28 4.34 -5.73
C SER A 33 -2.08 3.89 -6.56
N TYR A 34 -2.32 3.08 -7.59
CA TYR A 34 -1.28 2.64 -8.52
C TYR A 34 -1.70 2.88 -9.96
N ASN A 35 -0.76 3.30 -10.81
CA ASN A 35 -0.97 3.57 -12.24
C ASN A 35 -2.14 4.54 -12.53
N ASN A 36 -2.40 5.49 -11.63
CA ASN A 36 -3.57 6.39 -11.66
C ASN A 36 -4.93 5.66 -11.67
N GLY A 37 -4.98 4.44 -11.12
CA GLY A 37 -6.21 3.72 -10.82
C GLY A 37 -6.86 4.18 -9.53
N ASP A 38 -7.78 3.35 -9.03
CA ASP A 38 -8.56 3.63 -7.84
C ASP A 38 -7.71 3.72 -6.57
N GLU A 39 -8.25 4.43 -5.57
CA GLU A 39 -7.64 4.54 -4.25
C GLU A 39 -8.09 3.38 -3.37
N HIS A 40 -7.12 2.72 -2.74
CA HIS A 40 -7.31 1.64 -1.78
C HIS A 40 -6.80 2.03 -0.40
N ILE A 41 -7.43 1.50 0.64
CA ILE A 41 -7.03 1.73 2.03
C ILE A 41 -6.22 0.54 2.53
N PHE A 42 -4.94 0.78 2.80
CA PHE A 42 -4.04 -0.20 3.39
C PHE A 42 -3.98 -0.02 4.91
N ALA A 43 -4.22 -1.10 5.66
CA ALA A 43 -4.18 -1.16 7.12
C ALA A 43 -3.35 -2.35 7.59
N TRP A 44 -2.89 -2.34 8.85
CA TRP A 44 -2.04 -3.41 9.37
C TRP A 44 -2.86 -4.70 9.58
N ASN A 45 -2.48 -5.75 8.85
CA ASN A 45 -3.10 -7.06 8.98
C ASN A 45 -2.25 -7.97 9.86
N THR A 46 -2.69 -8.13 11.11
CA THR A 46 -1.98 -8.95 12.12
C THR A 46 -1.86 -10.43 11.75
N LYS A 47 -2.76 -10.95 10.91
CA LYS A 47 -2.72 -12.35 10.47
C LYS A 47 -1.67 -12.59 9.39
N LEU A 48 -1.42 -11.59 8.55
CA LEU A 48 -0.46 -11.66 7.46
C LEU A 48 0.91 -11.05 7.83
N GLY A 49 0.97 -10.24 8.90
CA GLY A 49 2.19 -9.55 9.31
C GLY A 49 2.63 -8.48 8.33
N GLN A 50 1.67 -7.88 7.62
CA GLN A 50 1.91 -6.87 6.58
C GLN A 50 0.73 -5.88 6.51
N LEU A 51 0.93 -4.73 5.87
CA LEU A 51 -0.18 -3.88 5.42
C LEU A 51 -0.94 -4.59 4.27
N SER A 52 -2.27 -4.63 4.32
CA SER A 52 -3.14 -5.13 3.24
C SER A 52 -4.28 -4.16 2.99
N ALA A 53 -4.82 -4.16 1.77
CA ALA A 53 -6.03 -3.42 1.44
C ALA A 53 -7.23 -3.98 2.22
N ILE A 54 -8.14 -3.09 2.62
CA ILE A 54 -9.33 -3.43 3.43
C ILE A 54 -10.65 -2.93 2.83
N ASP A 55 -10.61 -2.36 1.64
CA ASP A 55 -11.80 -1.96 0.86
C ASP A 55 -12.37 -3.12 0.03
N ASP A 56 -13.59 -2.93 -0.49
CA ASP A 56 -14.33 -3.96 -1.23
C ASP A 56 -13.65 -4.32 -2.57
N ASP A 57 -12.88 -3.39 -3.14
CA ASP A 57 -12.17 -3.57 -4.41
C ASP A 57 -10.76 -4.18 -4.21
N ALA A 58 -10.37 -4.49 -2.97
CA ALA A 58 -9.08 -5.12 -2.65
C ALA A 58 -8.83 -6.43 -3.42
N ILE A 59 -9.89 -7.17 -3.75
CA ILE A 59 -9.81 -8.41 -4.54
C ILE A 59 -9.25 -8.21 -5.95
N SER A 60 -9.28 -6.97 -6.46
CA SER A 60 -8.74 -6.62 -7.77
C SER A 60 -7.22 -6.36 -7.75
N ILE A 61 -6.63 -6.22 -6.57
CA ILE A 61 -5.20 -5.98 -6.41
C ILE A 61 -4.46 -7.32 -6.55
N PRO A 62 -3.48 -7.45 -7.47
CA PRO A 62 -2.65 -8.65 -7.53
C PRO A 62 -1.87 -8.86 -6.22
N ASP A 63 -1.86 -10.08 -5.70
CA ASP A 63 -1.19 -10.43 -4.42
C ASP A 63 0.27 -9.97 -4.37
N GLU A 64 1.03 -10.16 -5.46
CA GLU A 64 2.43 -9.74 -5.55
C GLU A 64 2.60 -8.21 -5.48
N LEU A 65 1.64 -7.46 -6.04
CA LEU A 65 1.63 -6.00 -5.98
C LEU A 65 1.31 -5.52 -4.57
N GLU A 66 0.28 -6.10 -3.93
CA GLU A 66 -0.10 -5.76 -2.56
C GLU A 66 1.08 -5.98 -1.59
N ALA A 67 1.71 -7.15 -1.64
CA ALA A 67 2.86 -7.49 -0.79
C ALA A 67 4.08 -6.58 -1.04
N ALA A 68 4.34 -6.21 -2.29
CA ALA A 68 5.45 -5.32 -2.64
C ALA A 68 5.21 -3.88 -2.16
N ILE A 69 3.98 -3.37 -2.28
CA ILE A 69 3.58 -2.07 -1.72
C ILE A 69 3.76 -2.09 -0.20
N SER A 70 3.23 -3.12 0.46
CA SER A 70 3.32 -3.31 1.90
C SER A 70 4.76 -3.27 2.40
N SER A 71 5.64 -4.05 1.76
CA SER A 71 7.06 -4.10 2.07
C SER A 71 7.74 -2.73 1.93
N LYS A 72 7.40 -1.95 0.90
CA LYS A 72 7.93 -0.60 0.73
C LYS A 72 7.45 0.36 1.80
N LEU A 73 6.16 0.37 2.11
CA LEU A 73 5.60 1.27 3.12
C LEU A 73 6.19 1.01 4.51
N LEU A 74 6.35 -0.27 4.89
CA LEU A 74 6.94 -0.65 6.18
C LEU A 74 8.44 -0.30 6.26
N ASN A 75 9.18 -0.47 5.17
CA ASN A 75 10.60 -0.12 5.13
C ASN A 75 10.84 1.41 5.19
N THR A 76 9.87 2.23 4.77
CA THR A 76 9.93 3.69 4.95
C THR A 76 9.56 4.12 6.39
N THR A 77 8.95 3.24 7.19
CA THR A 77 8.48 3.55 8.55
C THR A 77 9.55 3.31 9.63
N VAL A 78 10.71 2.76 9.25
CA VAL A 78 11.88 2.62 10.13
C VAL A 78 12.87 3.76 9.86
N ALA A 79 12.74 4.84 10.64
CA ALA A 79 13.77 5.87 10.83
C ALA A 79 13.75 6.35 12.27
#